data_AF-A0A842U5T5-F1
#
_entry.id   AF-A0A842U5T5-F1
#
_cell.length_a   1.000
_cell.length_b   1.000
_cell.length_c   1.000
_cell.angle_alpha   90.00
_cell.angle_beta   90.00
_cell.angle_gamma   90.00
#
_symmetry.space_group_name_H-M   'P 1'
#
loop_
_entity.id
_entity.type
_entity.pdbx_description
1 polymer ?
#
loop_
_entity_poly.entity_id
_entity_poly.type
_entity_poly.pdbx_seq_one_letter_code
_entity_poly.pdbx_strand_id
1 'polypeptide(L)'
;MDHIDIIKKMPYIHCARGPQGCDKCRQMAKKEPTFCLVRVYLKSGKIARPMTEIFVGCRRIYGEYDILKRFENSKEAKKYAIKTGTDITFD
;
A
#
# COMPACT_ATOMS: atom_id res chain seq x y z
N MET A 1 -9.48 6.09 13.36
CA MET A 1 -9.12 4.66 13.33
C MET A 1 -7.60 4.59 13.33
N ASP A 2 -7.03 3.80 14.23
CA ASP A 2 -5.57 3.71 14.36
C ASP A 2 -4.98 3.18 13.05
N HIS A 3 -3.97 3.87 12.52
CA HIS A 3 -3.38 3.55 11.23
C HIS A 3 -1.88 3.83 11.24
N ILE A 4 -1.19 3.25 10.27
CA ILE A 4 0.22 3.46 10.00
C ILE A 4 0.34 3.85 8.54
N ASP A 5 1.00 4.98 8.29
CA ASP A 5 1.34 5.40 6.94
C ASP A 5 2.76 4.93 6.63
N ILE A 6 2.92 4.21 5.52
CA ILE A 6 4.22 3.74 5.04
C ILE A 6 4.34 3.97 3.54
N ILE A 7 5.56 4.00 3.04
CA ILE A 7 5.82 3.94 1.61
C ILE A 7 6.20 2.51 1.23
N LYS A 8 5.40 1.90 0.34
CA LYS A 8 5.62 0.53 -0.13
C LYS A 8 5.41 0.44 -1.64
N LYS A 9 6.12 -0.46 -2.31
CA LYS A 9 5.86 -0.77 -3.72
C LYS A 9 4.55 -1.57 -3.84
N MET A 10 3.56 -1.02 -4.55
CA MET A 10 2.22 -1.58 -4.61
C MET A 10 1.74 -1.80 -6.05
N PRO A 11 1.12 -2.96 -6.34
CA PRO A 11 0.47 -3.20 -7.63
C PRO A 11 -0.76 -2.31 -7.78
N TYR A 12 -1.28 -2.23 -9.00
CA TYR A 12 -2.56 -1.59 -9.27
C TYR A 12 -3.71 -2.56 -8.94
N ILE A 13 -4.47 -2.23 -7.90
CA ILE A 13 -5.61 -3.02 -7.43
C ILE A 13 -6.85 -2.12 -7.42
N HIS A 14 -7.96 -2.65 -7.90
CA HIS A 14 -9.25 -1.95 -7.96
C HIS A 14 -10.17 -2.29 -6.76
N CYS A 15 -10.07 -3.49 -6.17
CA CYS A 15 -10.95 -3.89 -5.06
C CYS A 15 -10.32 -4.96 -4.16
N ALA A 16 -11.00 -5.26 -3.05
CA ALA A 16 -10.59 -6.26 -2.06
C ALA A 16 -10.46 -7.70 -2.60
N ARG A 17 -11.13 -8.04 -3.71
CA ARG A 17 -11.07 -9.39 -4.30
C ARG A 17 -9.75 -9.70 -4.99
N GLY A 18 -8.98 -8.67 -5.36
CA GLY A 18 -7.71 -8.84 -6.06
C GLY A 18 -7.82 -9.47 -7.48
N PRO A 19 -6.69 -9.74 -8.13
CA PRO A 19 -6.64 -10.20 -9.54
C PRO A 19 -7.15 -11.63 -9.76
N GLN A 20 -7.20 -12.46 -8.71
CA GLN A 20 -7.76 -13.81 -8.80
C GLN A 20 -9.29 -13.77 -8.92
N GLY A 21 -9.96 -12.86 -8.18
CA GLY A 21 -11.42 -12.74 -8.13
C GLY A 21 -12.03 -11.52 -8.85
N CYS A 22 -11.23 -10.71 -9.57
CA CYS A 22 -11.71 -9.53 -10.28
C CYS A 22 -10.94 -9.28 -11.59
N ASP A 23 -11.65 -9.27 -12.73
CA ASP A 23 -11.03 -9.06 -14.04
C ASP A 23 -10.40 -7.67 -14.20
N LYS A 24 -11.00 -6.63 -13.60
CA LYS A 24 -10.39 -5.28 -13.59
C LYS A 24 -9.06 -5.29 -12.85
N CYS A 25 -8.98 -5.95 -11.69
CA CYS A 25 -7.73 -6.11 -10.96
C CYS A 25 -6.72 -6.93 -11.77
N ARG A 26 -7.16 -7.97 -12.49
CA ARG A 26 -6.30 -8.80 -13.35
C ARG A 26 -5.69 -7.99 -14.49
N GLN A 27 -6.44 -7.10 -15.11
CA GLN A 27 -5.92 -6.19 -16.14
C GLN A 27 -4.95 -5.16 -15.55
N MET A 28 -5.29 -4.58 -14.40
CA MET A 28 -4.44 -3.61 -13.72
C MET A 28 -3.13 -4.22 -13.21
N ALA A 29 -3.13 -5.49 -12.80
CA ALA A 29 -1.94 -6.21 -12.36
C ALA A 29 -0.89 -6.40 -13.47
N LYS A 30 -1.24 -6.16 -14.75
CA LYS A 30 -0.27 -6.14 -15.85
C LYS A 30 0.61 -4.89 -15.85
N LYS A 31 0.23 -3.84 -15.10
CA LYS A 31 1.04 -2.62 -14.95
C LYS A 31 2.13 -2.86 -13.91
N GLU A 32 3.31 -2.30 -14.17
CA GLU A 32 4.41 -2.33 -13.22
C GLU A 32 4.02 -1.71 -11.87
N PRO A 33 4.33 -2.37 -10.74
CA PRO A 33 4.08 -1.81 -9.42
C PRO A 33 4.86 -0.52 -9.18
N THR A 34 4.21 0.45 -8.54
CA THR A 34 4.81 1.76 -8.23
C THR A 34 4.95 1.98 -6.73
N PHE A 35 5.90 2.81 -6.32
CA PHE A 35 5.99 3.23 -4.92
C PHE A 35 4.75 4.06 -4.58
N CYS A 36 4.13 3.74 -3.45
CA CYS A 36 2.89 4.38 -2.99
C CYS A 36 3.01 4.76 -1.52
N LEU A 37 2.42 5.88 -1.14
CA LEU A 37 2.06 6.16 0.25
C LEU A 37 0.79 5.36 0.57
N VAL A 38 0.92 4.43 1.49
CA VAL A 38 -0.10 3.47 1.88
C VAL A 38 -0.47 3.72 3.33
N ARG A 39 -1.76 3.93 3.57
CA ARG A 39 -2.32 3.97 4.91
C ARG A 39 -2.86 2.60 5.26
N VAL A 40 -2.29 1.96 6.28
CA VAL A 40 -2.72 0.63 6.76
C VAL A 40 -3.44 0.79 8.08
N TYR A 41 -4.68 0.32 8.15
CA TYR A 41 -5.51 0.39 9.35
C TYR A 41 -5.21 -0.79 10.28
N LEU A 42 -5.02 -0.50 11.56
CA LEU A 42 -4.69 -1.51 12.58
C LEU A 42 -5.92 -2.28 13.10
N LYS A 43 -7.12 -1.83 12.74
CA LYS A 43 -8.40 -2.46 13.07
C LYS A 43 -9.23 -2.54 11.80
N SER A 44 -9.97 -3.64 11.63
CA SER A 44 -10.84 -3.84 10.47
C SER A 44 -12.04 -2.89 10.48
N GLY A 45 -12.38 -2.36 9.30
CA GLY A 45 -13.48 -1.43 9.11
C GLY A 45 -14.80 -2.12 8.79
N LYS A 46 -15.85 -1.32 8.64
CA LYS A 46 -17.15 -1.77 8.10
C LYS A 46 -17.19 -1.77 6.56
N ILE A 47 -16.12 -1.33 5.91
CA ILE A 47 -16.02 -1.18 4.45
C ILE A 47 -15.00 -2.19 3.95
N ALA A 48 -15.35 -2.94 2.91
CA ALA A 48 -14.43 -3.90 2.31
C ALA A 48 -13.26 -3.20 1.59
N ARG A 49 -12.05 -3.39 2.10
CA ARG A 49 -10.80 -2.87 1.53
C ARG A 49 -9.82 -3.99 1.17
N PRO A 50 -8.90 -3.77 0.23
CA PRO A 50 -7.80 -4.69 0.02
C PRO A 50 -6.91 -4.75 1.27
N MET A 51 -6.29 -5.90 1.49
CA MET A 51 -5.34 -6.11 2.58
C MET A 51 -3.91 -6.11 2.06
N THR A 52 -2.99 -5.65 2.89
CA THR A 52 -1.55 -5.73 2.66
C THR A 52 -0.85 -6.12 3.95
N GLU A 53 0.39 -6.59 3.82
CA GLU A 53 1.27 -6.81 4.94
C GLU A 53 2.31 -5.70 5.04
N ILE A 54 2.65 -5.32 6.27
CA ILE A 54 3.70 -4.35 6.56
C ILE A 54 4.60 -4.86 7.67
N PHE A 55 5.85 -4.41 7.64
CA PHE A 55 6.83 -4.65 8.69
C PHE A 55 7.10 -3.35 9.43
N VAL A 56 6.82 -3.35 10.74
CA VAL A 56 7.09 -2.20 11.62
C VAL A 56 7.97 -2.71 12.74
N GLY A 57 9.24 -2.30 12.72
CA GLY A 57 10.29 -2.92 13.52
C GLY A 57 10.42 -4.42 13.21
N CYS A 58 10.39 -5.28 14.23
CA CYS A 58 10.46 -6.74 14.07
C CYS A 58 9.08 -7.41 14.00
N ARG A 59 8.00 -6.66 13.77
CA ARG A 59 6.63 -7.19 13.75
C ARG A 59 6.04 -7.13 12.36
N ARG A 60 5.42 -8.23 11.94
CA ARG A 60 4.59 -8.33 10.73
C ARG A 60 3.14 -8.04 11.08
N ILE A 61 2.53 -7.10 10.38
CA ILE A 61 1.13 -6.69 10.57
C ILE A 61 0.38 -6.88 9.24
N TYR A 62 -0.80 -7.49 9.32
CA TYR A 62 -1.76 -7.53 8.20
C TYR A 62 -2.87 -6.52 8.49
N GLY A 63 -3.20 -5.69 7.50
CA GLY A 63 -4.23 -4.70 7.66
C GLY A 63 -4.89 -4.31 6.34
N GLU A 64 -6.12 -3.82 6.45
CA GLU A 64 -6.78 -3.11 5.37
C GLU A 64 -5.96 -1.86 5.00
N TYR A 65 -5.94 -1.50 3.73
CA TYR A 65 -5.20 -0.31 3.31
C TYR A 65 -5.92 0.55 2.29
N ASP A 66 -5.53 1.81 2.27
CA ASP A 66 -5.84 2.78 1.21
C ASP A 66 -4.53 3.33 0.62
N ILE A 67 -4.54 3.60 -0.69
CA ILE A 67 -3.43 4.29 -1.37
C ILE A 67 -3.73 5.77 -1.34
N LEU A 68 -2.93 6.53 -0.59
CA LEU A 68 -3.07 7.98 -0.49
C LEU A 68 -2.38 8.69 -1.65
N LYS A 69 -1.23 8.17 -2.10
CA LYS A 69 -0.46 8.74 -3.20
C LYS A 69 0.32 7.65 -3.93
N ARG A 70 0.42 7.75 -5.25
CA ARG A 70 1.39 7.01 -6.07
C ARG A 70 2.51 7.95 -6.48
N PHE A 71 3.75 7.50 -6.37
CA PHE A 71 4.95 8.24 -6.78
C PHE A 71 5.34 7.78 -8.18
N GLU A 72 5.86 8.71 -8.99
CA GLU A 72 6.30 8.40 -10.35
C GLU A 72 7.56 7.54 -10.35
N ASN A 73 8.43 7.75 -9.36
CA ASN A 73 9.71 7.06 -9.25
C ASN A 73 10.18 6.95 -7.79
N SER A 74 11.18 6.09 -7.57
CA SER A 74 11.75 5.85 -6.25
C SER A 74 12.43 7.07 -5.63
N LYS A 75 12.96 8.00 -6.45
CA LYS A 75 13.59 9.23 -5.95
C LYS A 75 12.55 10.16 -5.32
N GLU A 76 11.38 10.29 -5.93
CA GLU A 76 10.27 11.08 -5.38
C GLU A 76 9.78 10.49 -4.05
N ALA A 77 9.56 9.17 -4.01
CA ALA A 77 9.17 8.45 -2.80
C ALA A 77 10.16 8.66 -1.65
N LYS A 78 11.48 8.52 -1.92
CA LYS A 78 12.54 8.78 -0.93
C LYS A 78 12.55 10.22 -0.44
N LYS A 79 12.40 11.20 -1.33
CA LYS A 79 12.31 12.62 -0.94
C LYS A 79 11.11 12.88 -0.03
N TYR A 80 9.97 12.25 -0.33
CA TYR A 80 8.78 12.36 0.50
C TYR A 80 9.04 11.78 1.90
N ALA A 81 9.55 10.55 1.98
CA ALA A 81 9.89 9.89 3.25
C ALA A 81 10.81 10.73 4.14
N ILE A 82 11.89 11.28 3.57
CA ILE A 82 12.82 12.13 4.31
C ILE A 82 12.13 13.40 4.82
N LYS A 83 11.27 14.01 4.01
CA LYS A 83 10.56 15.24 4.36
C LYS A 83 9.53 15.02 5.48
N THR A 84 8.85 13.87 5.48
CA THR A 84 7.73 13.59 6.40
C THR A 84 8.08 12.66 7.55
N GLY A 85 9.29 12.07 7.56
CA GLY A 85 9.67 11.04 8.50
C GLY A 85 8.90 9.73 8.32
N THR A 86 8.40 9.45 7.12
CA THR A 86 7.62 8.24 6.81
C THR A 86 8.55 7.09 6.43
N ASP A 87 8.33 5.91 7.01
CA ASP A 87 9.12 4.71 6.69
C ASP A 87 8.93 4.23 5.25
N ILE A 88 10.01 3.70 4.65
CA ILE A 88 10.00 3.03 3.34
C ILE A 88 10.30 1.55 3.49
N THR A 89 9.43 0.72 2.91
CA THR A 89 9.69 -0.70 2.66
C THR A 89 10.14 -0.90 1.22
N PHE A 90 11.30 -1.54 1.02
CA PHE A 90 11.92 -1.76 -0.30
C PHE A 90 11.68 -3.15 -0.90
N ASP A 91 10.89 -4.01 -0.25
CA ASP A 91 10.47 -5.31 -0.81
C ASP A 91 9.76 -5.18 -2.17
#